data_AF-A0AA95HB49-F1
#
_entry.id   AF-A0AA95HB49-F1
#
_cell.length_a   1.000
_cell.length_b   1.000
_cell.length_c   1.000
_cell.angle_alpha   90.00
_cell.angle_beta   90.00
_cell.angle_gamma   90.00
#
_symmetry.space_group_name_H-M   'P 1'
#
loop_
_entity.id
_entity.type
_entity.pdbx_description
1 polymer ?
#
loop_
_entity_poly.entity_id
_entity_poly.type
_entity_poly.pdbx_seq_one_letter_code
_entity_poly.pdbx_strand_id
1 'polypeptide(L)'
;MTPVQLTFAPPALACRDALSAVVPIGDTLWVANDETTHLERLTYQGETPDGNPHYAAHTRINLHDYVKLPVAMDADDNEVDVEGLACADGYLWLVGSHSLKRKQPKSGNASKGIERLATLTIPYSVKT
;
A
#
# COMPACT_ATOMS: atom_id res chain seq x y z
N MET A 1 -8.49 -23.52 -10.87
CA MET A 1 -8.09 -22.45 -9.94
C MET A 1 -9.37 -22.01 -9.23
N THR A 2 -9.44 -22.10 -7.90
CA THR A 2 -10.65 -21.72 -7.14
C THR A 2 -10.63 -20.20 -6.94
N PRO A 3 -11.64 -19.46 -7.42
CA PRO A 3 -11.69 -18.02 -7.17
C PRO A 3 -11.95 -17.75 -5.68
N VAL A 4 -11.48 -16.59 -5.20
CA VAL A 4 -11.68 -16.13 -3.82
C VAL A 4 -12.47 -14.82 -3.89
N GLN A 5 -13.52 -14.70 -3.09
CA GLN A 5 -14.30 -13.47 -3.00
C GLN A 5 -13.78 -12.60 -1.86
N LEU A 6 -13.43 -11.36 -2.17
CA LEU A 6 -13.00 -10.35 -1.20
C LEU A 6 -14.09 -9.28 -1.05
N THR A 7 -14.39 -8.87 0.18
CA THR A 7 -15.34 -7.78 0.45
C THR A 7 -14.68 -6.72 1.33
N PHE A 8 -14.32 -5.62 0.69
CA PHE A 8 -13.72 -4.45 1.34
C PHE A 8 -14.80 -3.51 1.89
N ALA A 9 -14.49 -2.83 2.99
CA ALA A 9 -15.31 -1.72 3.46
C ALA A 9 -15.20 -0.52 2.50
N PRO A 10 -16.21 0.39 2.46
CA PRO A 10 -16.23 1.52 1.54
C PRO A 10 -14.93 2.35 1.45
N PRO A 11 -14.21 2.64 2.56
CA PRO A 11 -12.97 3.42 2.51
C PRO A 11 -11.81 2.77 1.74
N ALA A 12 -11.88 1.47 1.50
CA ALA A 12 -10.82 0.70 0.84
C ALA A 12 -11.26 0.11 -0.50
N LEU A 13 -12.37 0.57 -1.09
CA LEU A 13 -12.80 0.06 -2.40
C LEU A 13 -11.74 0.29 -3.49
N ALA A 14 -10.99 1.39 -3.44
CA ALA A 14 -9.90 1.65 -4.38
C ALA A 14 -8.74 0.64 -4.26
N CYS A 15 -8.57 0.00 -3.10
CA CYS A 15 -7.52 -1.00 -2.88
C CYS A 15 -7.64 -2.18 -3.86
N ARG A 16 -8.87 -2.52 -4.26
CA ARG A 16 -9.16 -3.64 -5.17
C ARG A 16 -8.52 -3.48 -6.55
N ASP A 17 -8.23 -2.25 -6.97
CA ASP A 17 -7.84 -1.94 -8.34
C ASP A 17 -6.32 -2.10 -8.55
N ALA A 18 -5.53 -2.18 -7.47
CA ALA A 18 -4.08 -2.35 -7.53
C ALA A 18 -3.53 -3.20 -6.36
N LEU A 19 -4.10 -4.39 -6.16
CA LEU A 19 -3.55 -5.35 -5.19
C LEU A 19 -2.19 -5.87 -5.65
N SER A 20 -1.17 -5.69 -4.83
CA SER A 20 0.23 -5.98 -5.19
C SER A 20 0.83 -7.11 -4.34
N ALA A 21 0.34 -7.32 -3.12
CA ALA A 21 0.84 -8.37 -2.24
C ALA A 21 -0.27 -9.02 -1.39
N VAL A 22 -0.07 -10.29 -1.03
CA VAL A 22 -1.01 -11.06 -0.20
C VAL A 22 -0.27 -12.07 0.67
N VAL A 23 -0.73 -12.26 1.91
CA VAL A 23 -0.32 -13.36 2.77
C VAL A 23 -1.51 -13.87 3.62
N PRO A 24 -1.82 -15.17 3.60
CA PRO A 24 -2.77 -15.76 4.53
C PRO A 24 -2.14 -15.96 5.91
N ILE A 25 -2.87 -15.62 6.97
CA ILE A 25 -2.45 -15.81 8.37
C ILE A 25 -3.66 -16.31 9.17
N GLY A 26 -3.67 -17.60 9.50
CA GLY A 26 -4.80 -18.22 10.19
C GLY A 26 -6.09 -18.12 9.37
N ASP A 27 -7.13 -17.56 9.97
CA ASP A 27 -8.42 -17.26 9.33
C ASP A 27 -8.44 -15.90 8.63
N THR A 28 -7.30 -15.21 8.53
CA THR A 28 -7.22 -13.89 7.91
C THR A 28 -6.44 -13.91 6.60
N LEU A 29 -6.82 -13.01 5.70
CA LEU A 29 -6.08 -12.69 4.49
C LEU A 29 -5.60 -11.25 4.61
N TRP A 30 -4.29 -11.07 4.61
CA TRP A 30 -3.66 -9.75 4.60
C TRP A 30 -3.28 -9.41 3.19
N VAL A 31 -3.66 -8.21 2.74
CA VAL A 31 -3.35 -7.71 1.42
C VAL A 31 -2.78 -6.30 1.51
N ALA A 32 -1.99 -5.94 0.51
CA ALA A 32 -1.52 -4.59 0.30
C ALA A 32 -1.80 -4.13 -1.13
N ASN A 33 -1.73 -2.83 -1.31
CA ASN A 33 -1.89 -2.13 -2.58
C ASN A 33 -0.74 -1.13 -2.71
N ASP A 34 -0.25 -0.93 -3.93
CA ASP A 34 0.92 -0.10 -4.26
C ASP A 34 0.62 1.41 -4.34
N GLU A 35 -0.65 1.79 -4.32
CA GLU A 35 -1.13 3.17 -4.43
C GLU A 35 -1.46 3.79 -3.06
N THR A 36 -1.27 3.08 -1.93
CA THR A 36 -1.66 3.57 -0.60
C THR A 36 -0.66 3.21 0.50
N THR A 37 -0.75 3.88 1.66
CA THR A 37 0.06 3.56 2.84
C THR A 37 -0.65 2.63 3.84
N HIS A 38 -1.48 1.71 3.36
CA HIS A 38 -2.29 0.86 4.21
C HIS A 38 -2.05 -0.62 3.95
N LEU A 39 -2.17 -1.40 5.02
CA LEU A 39 -2.42 -2.83 4.95
C LEU A 39 -3.90 -3.07 5.18
N GLU A 40 -4.46 -4.01 4.45
CA GLU A 40 -5.86 -4.40 4.58
C GLU A 40 -5.92 -5.85 5.08
N ARG A 41 -6.67 -6.08 6.15
CA ARG A 41 -6.92 -7.42 6.67
C ARG A 41 -8.38 -7.79 6.45
N LEU A 42 -8.62 -8.94 5.85
CA LEU A 42 -9.93 -9.55 5.74
C LEU A 42 -9.96 -10.85 6.56
N THR A 43 -11.11 -11.21 7.08
CA THR A 43 -11.32 -12.45 7.86
C THR A 43 -12.23 -13.37 7.07
N TYR A 44 -11.90 -14.66 7.07
CA TYR A 44 -12.71 -15.70 6.45
C TYR A 44 -14.12 -15.72 7.05
N GLN A 45 -15.14 -15.81 6.20
CA GLN A 45 -16.55 -15.80 6.58
C GLN A 45 -17.28 -17.07 6.11
N GLY A 46 -16.55 -18.09 5.67
CA GLY A 46 -17.12 -19.29 5.06
C GLY A 46 -17.05 -19.25 3.53
N GLU A 47 -17.94 -19.99 2.89
CA GLU A 47 -18.01 -20.11 1.44
C GLU A 47 -19.20 -19.32 0.89
N THR A 48 -19.04 -18.76 -0.30
CA THR A 48 -20.13 -18.18 -1.08
C THR A 48 -21.11 -19.29 -1.53
N PRO A 49 -22.31 -18.95 -2.04
CA PRO A 49 -23.23 -19.95 -2.59
C PRO A 49 -22.63 -20.82 -3.71
N ASP A 50 -21.61 -20.29 -4.41
CA ASP A 50 -20.88 -21.00 -5.47
C ASP A 50 -19.72 -21.87 -4.94
N GLY A 51 -19.56 -21.97 -3.61
CA GLY A 51 -18.51 -22.76 -2.96
C GLY A 51 -17.14 -22.09 -2.91
N ASN A 52 -17.06 -20.77 -3.12
CA ASN A 52 -15.79 -20.04 -3.12
C ASN A 52 -15.46 -19.47 -1.74
N PRO A 53 -14.21 -19.50 -1.26
CA PRO A 53 -13.84 -18.86 -0.01
C PRO A 53 -14.20 -17.37 -0.01
N HIS A 54 -14.89 -16.91 1.04
CA HIS A 54 -15.27 -15.53 1.22
C HIS A 54 -14.47 -14.90 2.36
N TYR A 55 -13.72 -13.85 2.05
CA TYR A 55 -13.04 -13.02 3.03
C TYR A 55 -13.70 -11.64 3.10
N ALA A 56 -14.16 -11.25 4.29
CA ALA A 56 -14.80 -9.97 4.55
C ALA A 56 -14.35 -9.42 5.92
N ALA A 57 -15.24 -8.79 6.69
CA ALA A 57 -14.91 -8.18 8.00
C ALA A 57 -13.62 -7.33 7.93
N HIS A 58 -13.56 -6.50 6.90
CA HIS A 58 -12.38 -5.77 6.50
C HIS A 58 -11.93 -4.77 7.58
N THR A 59 -10.63 -4.80 7.90
CA THR A 59 -9.95 -3.86 8.79
C THR A 59 -8.80 -3.20 8.02
N ARG A 60 -8.72 -1.88 8.11
CA ARG A 60 -7.62 -1.09 7.54
C ARG A 60 -6.60 -0.74 8.62
N ILE A 61 -5.32 -0.84 8.28
CA ILE A 61 -4.20 -0.57 9.18
C ILE A 61 -3.26 0.41 8.47
N ASN A 62 -2.98 1.55 9.09
CA ASN A 62 -2.10 2.57 8.51
C ASN A 62 -0.65 2.25 8.83
N LEU A 63 0.22 2.23 7.82
CA LEU A 63 1.65 1.99 7.99
C LEU A 63 2.34 3.08 8.81
N HIS A 64 1.85 4.32 8.78
CA HIS A 64 2.39 5.44 9.58
C HIS A 64 2.37 5.18 11.09
N ASP A 65 1.46 4.31 11.56
CA ASP A 65 1.37 3.95 12.98
C ASP A 65 2.51 3.01 13.43
N TYR A 66 3.21 2.37 12.49
CA TYR A 66 4.19 1.30 12.78
C TYR A 66 5.57 1.55 12.18
N VAL A 67 5.66 2.27 11.06
CA VAL A 67 6.92 2.57 10.37
C VAL A 67 7.03 4.06 10.08
N LYS A 68 8.24 4.60 10.25
CA LYS A 68 8.52 6.00 9.92
C LYS A 68 8.67 6.15 8.42
N LEU A 69 7.62 6.65 7.76
CA LEU A 69 7.67 7.02 6.35
C LEU A 69 8.22 8.44 6.17
N PRO A 70 8.95 8.73 5.08
CA PRO A 70 9.57 10.02 4.79
C PRO A 70 8.59 11.12 4.33
N VAL A 71 7.35 10.76 4.00
CA VAL A 71 6.28 11.69 3.64
C VAL A 71 5.28 11.77 4.81
N ALA A 72 4.62 12.91 4.99
CA ALA A 72 3.56 13.02 6.00
C ALA A 72 2.30 12.24 5.58
N MET A 73 1.55 11.78 6.56
CA MET A 73 0.34 10.97 6.35
C MET A 73 -0.72 11.66 5.46
N ASP A 74 -0.81 12.98 5.52
CA ASP A 74 -1.81 13.81 4.83
C ASP A 74 -1.32 14.41 3.51
N ALA A 75 -0.15 14.01 3.01
CA ALA A 75 0.33 14.51 1.72
C ALA A 75 -0.48 13.91 0.55
N ASP A 76 -0.79 14.74 -0.45
CA ASP A 76 -1.59 14.39 -1.64
C ASP A 76 -1.03 13.22 -2.48
N ASP A 77 0.23 12.84 -2.24
CA ASP A 77 1.03 11.85 -2.99
C ASP A 77 1.65 10.79 -2.06
N ASN A 78 1.05 10.57 -0.88
CA ASN A 78 1.54 9.61 0.10
C ASN A 78 1.14 8.18 -0.31
N GLU A 79 1.99 7.53 -1.11
CA GLU A 79 1.85 6.15 -1.63
C GLU A 79 3.07 5.30 -1.22
N VAL A 80 2.93 3.98 -1.06
CA VAL A 80 4.07 3.07 -0.81
C VAL A 80 3.88 1.85 -1.72
N ASP A 81 4.91 1.49 -2.47
CA ASP A 81 4.89 0.29 -3.30
C ASP A 81 5.17 -0.94 -2.41
N VAL A 82 4.13 -1.53 -1.82
CA VAL A 82 4.28 -2.80 -1.08
C VAL A 82 4.25 -3.96 -2.07
N GLU A 83 5.36 -4.69 -2.19
CA GLU A 83 5.55 -5.73 -3.21
C GLU A 83 5.58 -7.15 -2.63
N GLY A 84 5.67 -7.26 -1.31
CA GLY A 84 5.70 -8.57 -0.66
C GLY A 84 5.26 -8.51 0.79
N LEU A 85 4.57 -9.56 1.20
CA LEU A 85 4.14 -9.80 2.56
C LEU A 85 4.55 -11.22 2.98
N ALA A 86 4.98 -11.38 4.22
CA ALA A 86 5.27 -12.68 4.82
C ALA A 86 4.93 -12.68 6.30
N CYS A 87 4.58 -13.83 6.85
CA CYS A 87 4.39 -13.99 8.29
C CYS A 87 5.43 -14.98 8.81
N ALA A 88 6.26 -14.53 9.76
CA ALA A 88 7.29 -15.37 10.38
C ALA A 88 7.60 -14.86 11.78
N ASP A 89 7.83 -15.80 12.71
CA ASP A 89 8.25 -15.53 14.09
C ASP A 89 7.34 -14.57 14.88
N GLY A 90 6.04 -14.61 14.60
CA GLY A 90 5.04 -13.73 15.24
C GLY A 90 4.99 -12.32 14.66
N TYR A 91 5.69 -12.06 13.56
CA TYR A 91 5.69 -10.77 12.88
C TYR A 91 5.08 -10.87 11.48
N LEU A 92 4.39 -9.80 11.08
CA LEU A 92 4.07 -9.52 9.69
C LEU A 92 5.22 -8.72 9.09
N TRP A 93 5.93 -9.33 8.16
CA TRP A 93 6.98 -8.73 7.36
C TRP A 93 6.38 -8.14 6.09
N LEU A 94 6.84 -6.94 5.75
CA LEU A 94 6.53 -6.27 4.49
C LEU A 94 7.83 -5.89 3.79
N VAL A 95 7.84 -5.96 2.47
CA VAL A 95 8.91 -5.44 1.62
C VAL A 95 8.29 -4.60 0.53
N GLY A 96 8.96 -3.49 0.21
CA GLY A 96 8.46 -2.52 -0.73
C GLY A 96 9.42 -1.37 -0.95
N SER A 97 9.12 -0.53 -1.93
CA SER A 97 9.78 0.75 -2.12
C SER A 97 8.91 1.90 -1.67
N HIS A 98 9.57 2.95 -1.22
CA HIS A 98 8.93 4.23 -1.00
C HIS A 98 9.98 5.31 -1.17
N SER A 99 9.71 6.29 -2.02
CA SER A 99 10.70 7.31 -2.37
C SER A 99 10.08 8.69 -2.49
N LEU A 100 10.88 9.72 -2.21
CA LEU A 100 10.48 11.10 -2.47
C LEU A 100 10.39 11.36 -3.97
N LYS A 101 9.33 12.05 -4.40
CA LYS A 101 9.12 12.41 -5.80
C LYS A 101 10.12 13.49 -6.23
N ARG A 102 10.55 13.40 -7.50
CA ARG A 102 11.34 14.45 -8.19
C ARG A 102 10.41 15.41 -8.91
N LYS A 103 10.85 16.66 -9.12
CA LYS A 103 10.07 17.61 -9.91
C LYS A 103 10.02 17.16 -11.36
N GLN A 104 8.82 17.08 -11.92
CA GLN A 104 8.63 16.84 -13.35
C GLN A 104 9.42 17.88 -14.18
N PRO A 105 10.13 17.45 -15.25
CA PRO A 105 10.83 18.36 -16.13
C PRO A 105 9.82 19.25 -16.88
N LYS A 106 10.18 20.51 -17.14
CA LYS A 106 9.38 21.40 -17.97
C LYS A 106 9.86 21.34 -19.42
N SER A 107 8.94 21.37 -20.38
CA SER A 107 9.28 21.39 -21.80
C SER A 107 10.06 22.66 -22.18
N GLY A 108 10.96 22.54 -23.15
CA GLY A 108 11.64 23.67 -23.81
C GLY A 108 13.09 23.97 -23.38
N ASN A 109 13.60 23.42 -22.27
CA ASN A 109 15.02 23.58 -21.90
C ASN A 109 15.58 22.34 -21.18
N ALA A 110 16.43 21.58 -21.88
CA ALA A 110 17.01 20.33 -21.37
C ALA A 110 17.85 20.53 -20.10
N SER A 111 18.66 21.60 -20.02
CA SER A 111 19.49 21.88 -18.84
C SER A 111 18.66 22.16 -17.59
N LYS A 112 17.58 22.93 -17.73
CA LYS A 112 16.61 23.15 -16.63
C LYS A 112 15.83 21.87 -16.28
N GLY A 113 15.58 21.01 -17.25
CA GLY A 113 15.01 19.68 -17.03
C GLY A 113 15.92 18.80 -16.16
N ILE A 114 17.21 18.73 -16.50
CA ILE A 114 18.22 17.97 -15.75
C ILE A 114 18.34 18.47 -14.31
N GLU A 115 18.40 19.79 -14.10
CA GLU A 115 18.48 20.39 -12.76
C GLU A 115 17.27 20.02 -11.87
N ARG A 116 16.06 19.98 -12.46
CA ARG A 116 14.83 19.58 -11.75
C ARG A 116 14.81 18.11 -11.38
N LEU A 117 15.34 17.24 -12.23
CA LEU A 117 15.45 15.80 -11.97
C LEU A 117 16.57 15.47 -10.96
N ALA A 118 17.59 16.32 -10.86
CA ALA A 118 18.68 16.15 -9.90
C ALA A 118 18.29 16.44 -8.45
N THR A 119 17.13 17.08 -8.22
CA THR A 119 16.69 17.51 -6.87
C THR A 119 15.48 16.70 -6.41
N LEU A 120 15.58 16.12 -5.22
CA LEU A 120 14.42 15.53 -4.53
C LEU A 120 13.59 16.65 -3.89
N THR A 121 12.26 16.56 -3.99
CA THR A 121 11.38 17.48 -3.27
C THR A 121 11.06 16.86 -1.92
N ILE A 122 11.57 17.45 -0.84
CA ILE A 122 11.17 17.09 0.51
C ILE A 122 9.98 17.99 0.83
N PRO A 123 8.76 17.44 1.01
CA PRO A 123 7.57 18.27 1.16
C PRO A 123 7.60 19.16 2.42
N TYR A 124 8.32 18.81 3.49
CA TYR A 124 8.57 19.68 4.66
C TYR A 124 9.83 19.28 5.44
N SER A 125 10.46 20.23 6.13
CA SER A 125 11.56 19.97 7.07
C SER A 125 11.08 19.08 8.22
N VAL A 126 11.59 17.85 8.28
CA VAL A 126 11.60 17.06 9.51
C VAL A 126 12.40 17.86 10.53
N LYS A 127 11.73 18.48 11.51
CA LYS A 127 12.44 18.94 12.71
C LYS A 127 12.93 17.70 13.43
N THR A 128 14.24 17.46 13.35
CA THR A 128 15.00 16.55 14.20
C THR A 128 14.96 17.00 15.65
#